data_AF-A0A5D3CB80-F1
#
_entry.id   AF-A0A5D3CB80-F1
#
_cell.length_a   1.000
_cell.length_b   1.000
_cell.length_c   1.000
_cell.angle_alpha   90.00
_cell.angle_beta   90.00
_cell.angle_gamma   90.00
#
_symmetry.space_group_name_H-M   'P 1'
#
loop_
_entity.id
_entity.type
_entity.pdbx_description
1 polymer ?
#
loop_
_entity_poly.entity_id
_entity_poly.type
_entity_poly.pdbx_seq_one_letter_code
_entity_poly.pdbx_strand_id
1 'polypeptide(L)'
;MAVWDPTYPRKEAWLSFFAKLTSKNVVWKAQWMPLKAVIYRCRDFHSMPLLGPRGGVNYTPLLVLRQVWLKQFIPPTHNLQESDFSYDPEDCQGKKRQAVCAWKSIRKIKDKGHYEGVISGYEAWQANRRKNIIDISQGR
;
A
#
# COMPACT_ATOMS: atom_id res chain seq x y z
N MET A 1 3.79 -3.00 -26.37
CA MET A 1 4.11 -2.38 -25.06
C MET A 1 4.30 -0.89 -25.32
N ALA A 2 3.75 0.00 -24.49
CA ALA A 2 3.98 1.43 -24.67
C ALA A 2 5.46 1.72 -24.35
N VAL A 3 6.22 2.17 -25.35
CA VAL A 3 7.62 2.57 -25.17
C VAL A 3 7.61 3.96 -24.53
N TRP A 4 8.18 4.05 -23.33
CA TRP A 4 8.28 5.29 -22.56
C TRP A 4 9.65 5.91 -22.78
N ASP A 5 9.68 7.13 -23.33
CA ASP A 5 10.87 7.98 -23.41
C ASP A 5 10.51 9.42 -23.06
N PRO A 6 10.89 9.89 -21.87
CA PRO A 6 11.07 11.32 -21.70
C PRO A 6 12.22 11.68 -20.75
N THR A 7 13.10 12.54 -21.24
CA THR A 7 13.85 13.49 -20.41
C THR A 7 12.87 14.43 -19.70
N TYR A 8 12.65 14.18 -18.41
CA TYR A 8 11.95 15.04 -17.42
C TYR A 8 10.56 15.57 -17.84
N PRO A 9 9.54 14.71 -17.91
CA PRO A 9 8.18 15.13 -18.26
C PRO A 9 7.54 15.98 -17.14
N ARG A 10 6.85 17.06 -17.53
CA ARG A 10 6.03 17.89 -16.63
C ARG A 10 4.89 17.07 -16.01
N LYS A 11 4.31 17.55 -14.91
CA LYS A 11 3.20 16.89 -14.17
C LYS A 11 2.05 16.49 -15.10
N GLU A 12 1.69 17.34 -16.06
CA GLU A 12 0.58 17.12 -16.99
C GLU A 12 0.85 15.93 -17.92
N ALA A 13 2.10 15.76 -18.34
CA ALA A 13 2.52 14.62 -19.16
C ALA A 13 2.44 13.31 -18.36
N TRP A 14 2.84 13.33 -17.09
CA TRP A 14 2.64 12.19 -16.18
C TRP A 14 1.16 11.85 -15.98
N LEU A 15 0.32 12.85 -15.71
CA LEU A 15 -1.12 12.64 -15.53
C LEU A 15 -1.75 12.04 -16.80
N SER A 16 -1.41 12.58 -17.98
CA SER A 16 -1.88 12.06 -19.27
C SER A 16 -1.42 10.63 -19.52
N PHE A 17 -0.16 10.30 -19.19
CA PHE A 17 0.38 8.96 -19.32
C PHE A 17 -0.35 7.96 -18.42
N PHE A 18 -0.46 8.24 -17.13
CA PHE A 18 -1.11 7.35 -16.16
C PHE A 18 -2.61 7.18 -16.44
N ALA A 19 -3.29 8.23 -16.90
CA ALA A 19 -4.71 8.16 -17.27
C ALA A 19 -4.98 7.21 -18.45
N LYS A 20 -4.00 7.00 -19.34
CA LYS A 20 -4.11 6.09 -20.49
C LYS A 20 -3.78 4.64 -20.16
N LEU A 21 -3.23 4.35 -18.98
CA LEU A 21 -2.84 2.99 -18.61
C LEU A 21 -4.09 2.13 -18.35
N THR A 22 -4.10 0.95 -18.95
CA THR A 22 -5.06 -0.11 -18.66
C THR A 22 -4.41 -1.22 -17.83
N SER A 23 -5.21 -2.18 -17.34
CA SER A 23 -4.69 -3.36 -16.65
C SER A 23 -3.67 -4.16 -17.47
N LYS A 24 -3.72 -4.09 -18.80
CA LYS A 24 -2.78 -4.74 -19.73
C LYS A 24 -1.43 -4.02 -19.82
N ASN A 25 -1.35 -2.75 -19.45
CA ASN A 25 -0.13 -1.94 -19.50
C ASN A 25 0.71 -2.03 -18.22
N VAL A 26 0.15 -2.60 -17.16
CA VAL A 26 0.78 -2.62 -15.83
C VAL A 26 1.12 -4.06 -15.45
N VAL A 27 2.41 -4.34 -15.32
CA VAL A 27 2.87 -5.56 -14.64
C VAL A 27 2.74 -5.31 -13.15
N TRP A 28 1.67 -5.84 -12.55
CA TRP A 28 1.42 -5.68 -11.13
C TRP A 28 2.46 -6.38 -10.28
N LYS A 29 3.14 -7.40 -10.80
CA LYS A 29 4.03 -8.29 -10.06
C LYS A 29 5.45 -7.73 -10.01
N ALA A 30 6.01 -7.62 -8.81
CA ALA A 30 7.43 -7.32 -8.64
C ALA A 30 8.26 -8.56 -9.01
N GLN A 31 8.65 -8.68 -10.28
CA GLN A 31 9.40 -9.84 -10.80
C GLN A 31 10.76 -10.04 -10.11
N TRP A 32 11.35 -8.95 -9.61
CA TRP A 32 12.62 -8.96 -8.88
C TRP A 32 12.47 -9.36 -7.40
N MET A 33 11.26 -9.41 -6.84
CA MET A 33 11.05 -9.69 -5.42
C MET A 33 11.00 -11.21 -5.20
N PRO A 34 11.86 -11.78 -4.34
CA PRO A 34 11.82 -13.20 -4.05
C PRO A 34 10.52 -13.56 -3.32
N LEU A 35 9.99 -14.74 -3.62
CA LEU A 35 8.83 -15.32 -2.94
C LEU A 35 9.24 -15.61 -1.49
N LYS A 36 8.95 -14.66 -0.61
CA LYS A 36 9.18 -14.77 0.83
C LYS A 36 7.89 -14.47 1.56
N ALA A 37 7.82 -14.94 2.81
CA ALA A 37 6.70 -14.63 3.68
C ALA A 37 6.48 -13.12 3.76
N VAL A 38 5.28 -12.68 3.40
CA VAL A 38 4.91 -11.25 3.35
C VAL A 38 4.55 -10.80 4.76
N ILE A 39 5.30 -9.82 5.27
CA ILE A 39 4.93 -9.14 6.50
C ILE A 39 3.73 -8.25 6.19
N TYR A 40 2.65 -8.36 6.96
CA TYR A 40 1.43 -7.59 6.70
C TYR A 40 0.96 -6.72 7.86
N ARG A 41 1.48 -6.95 9.07
CA ARG A 41 1.07 -6.25 10.29
C ARG A 41 2.13 -6.35 11.39
N CYS A 42 2.27 -5.31 12.19
CA CYS A 42 2.94 -5.36 13.49
C CYS A 42 1.90 -5.40 14.62
N ARG A 43 2.12 -6.19 15.68
CA ARG A 43 1.17 -6.46 16.79
C ARG A 43 0.08 -5.40 17.00
N ASP A 44 0.42 -4.27 17.62
CA ASP A 44 -0.53 -3.26 18.10
C ASP A 44 -1.03 -2.34 16.98
N PHE A 45 -0.48 -2.49 15.77
CA PHE A 45 -0.89 -1.74 14.58
C PHE A 45 -1.78 -2.62 13.70
N HIS A 46 -2.71 -2.04 12.95
CA HIS A 46 -3.48 -2.78 11.94
C HIS A 46 -2.68 -2.99 10.63
N SER A 47 -1.53 -2.33 10.53
CA SER A 47 -0.65 -2.22 9.36
C SER A 47 0.82 -2.15 9.80
N MET A 48 1.72 -1.80 8.88
CA MET A 48 3.16 -1.68 9.12
C MET A 48 3.54 -0.21 9.30
N PRO A 49 3.93 0.24 10.50
CA PRO A 49 4.37 1.62 10.70
C PRO A 49 5.76 1.80 10.09
N LEU A 50 5.86 2.54 8.98
CA LEU A 50 7.12 2.92 8.37
C LEU A 50 7.58 4.23 8.97
N LEU A 51 8.73 4.21 9.64
CA LEU A 51 9.30 5.40 10.27
C LEU A 51 10.08 6.22 9.24
N GLY A 52 9.75 7.51 9.14
CA GLY A 52 10.47 8.50 8.36
C GLY A 52 11.07 9.60 9.26
N PRO A 53 11.75 10.59 8.69
CA PRO A 53 12.42 11.63 9.47
C PRO A 53 11.48 12.54 10.29
N ARG A 54 10.22 12.70 9.87
CA ARG A 54 9.24 13.63 10.48
C ARG A 54 8.05 12.93 11.15
N GLY A 55 8.03 11.60 11.17
CA GLY A 55 6.88 10.85 11.63
C GLY A 55 6.89 9.41 11.15
N GLY A 56 5.75 8.74 11.25
CA GLY A 56 5.51 7.44 10.64
C GLY A 56 4.31 7.49 9.69
N VAL A 57 4.43 6.75 8.60
CA VAL A 57 3.30 6.46 7.70
C VAL A 57 2.97 4.99 7.78
N ASN A 58 1.70 4.64 7.65
CA ASN A 58 1.32 3.24 7.65
C ASN A 58 1.26 2.65 6.25
N TYR A 59 2.00 1.55 6.09
CA TYR A 59 1.94 0.73 4.91
C TYR A 59 1.04 -0.47 5.18
N THR A 60 0.05 -0.68 4.31
CA THR A 60 -0.88 -1.82 4.40
C THR A 60 -0.65 -2.79 3.25
N PRO A 61 0.30 -3.75 3.41
CA PRO A 61 0.60 -4.78 2.41
C PRO A 61 -0.62 -5.55 1.91
N LEU A 62 -1.64 -5.70 2.75
CA LEU A 62 -2.89 -6.40 2.39
C LEU A 62 -3.63 -5.75 1.22
N LEU A 63 -3.37 -4.48 0.90
CA LEU A 63 -3.98 -3.79 -0.26
C LEU A 63 -3.28 -4.10 -1.58
N VAL A 64 -2.07 -4.66 -1.55
CA VAL A 64 -1.17 -4.76 -2.72
C VAL A 64 -0.56 -6.16 -2.88
N LEU A 65 -1.25 -7.21 -2.44
CA LEU A 65 -0.76 -8.59 -2.46
C LEU A 65 -0.43 -9.10 -3.87
N ARG A 66 -1.09 -8.56 -4.90
CA ARG A 66 -0.78 -8.86 -6.32
C ARG A 66 0.66 -8.49 -6.70
N GLN A 67 1.26 -7.52 -6.00
CA GLN A 67 2.65 -7.11 -6.23
C GLN A 67 3.67 -8.14 -5.78
N VAL A 68 3.27 -9.02 -4.86
CA VAL A 68 4.13 -10.02 -4.22
C VAL A 68 3.64 -11.44 -4.50
N TRP A 69 2.97 -11.63 -5.64
CA TRP A 69 2.53 -12.95 -6.15
C TRP A 69 1.50 -13.68 -5.27
N LEU A 70 0.78 -12.95 -4.41
CA LEU A 70 -0.27 -13.51 -3.56
C LEU A 70 -1.68 -13.15 -4.08
N LYS A 71 -2.64 -14.05 -3.86
CA LYS A 71 -4.04 -13.80 -4.20
C LYS A 71 -4.55 -12.60 -3.44
N GLN A 72 -5.17 -11.67 -4.15
CA GLN A 72 -5.75 -10.50 -3.53
C GLN A 72 -7.12 -10.82 -2.95
N PHE A 73 -7.28 -10.57 -1.65
CA PHE A 73 -8.58 -10.62 -0.97
C PHE A 73 -9.07 -9.21 -0.65
N ILE A 74 -10.31 -9.09 -0.15
CA ILE A 74 -10.87 -7.83 0.36
C ILE A 74 -10.23 -7.56 1.73
N PRO A 75 -9.31 -6.59 1.85
CA PRO A 75 -8.59 -6.37 3.09
C PRO A 75 -9.48 -5.62 4.10
N PRO A 76 -9.23 -5.80 5.41
CA PRO A 76 -9.79 -4.89 6.40
C PRO A 76 -9.25 -3.48 6.16
N THR A 77 -10.15 -2.50 6.03
CA THR A 77 -9.80 -1.08 5.81
C THR A 77 -10.24 -0.16 6.93
N HIS A 78 -10.81 -0.70 8.01
CA HIS A 78 -11.08 0.10 9.21
C HIS A 78 -9.75 0.63 9.77
N ASN A 79 -9.76 1.89 10.21
CA ASN A 79 -8.63 2.54 10.91
C ASN A 79 -7.37 2.78 10.06
N LEU A 80 -7.46 2.79 8.72
CA LEU A 80 -6.32 3.15 7.87
C LEU A 80 -5.83 4.59 8.12
N GLN A 81 -6.74 5.54 8.38
CA GLN A 81 -6.39 6.95 8.63
C GLN A 81 -5.77 7.21 10.01
N GLU A 82 -6.08 6.38 11.01
CA GLU A 82 -5.68 6.60 12.41
C GLU A 82 -4.22 6.23 12.70
N SER A 83 -3.50 5.86 11.64
CA SER A 83 -2.25 5.12 11.78
C SER A 83 -1.05 5.98 11.35
N ASP A 84 -1.23 7.04 10.58
CA ASP A 84 -0.17 8.03 10.35
C ASP A 84 0.07 8.87 11.61
N PHE A 85 1.32 9.22 11.88
CA PHE A 85 1.66 10.06 13.04
C PHE A 85 2.87 10.95 12.76
N SER A 86 2.83 12.19 13.24
CA SER A 86 3.99 13.08 13.27
C SER A 86 4.81 12.83 14.53
N TYR A 87 6.10 13.19 14.47
CA TYR A 87 6.87 13.37 15.70
C TYR A 87 6.50 14.73 16.29
N ASP A 88 5.59 14.72 17.27
CA ASP A 88 5.34 15.90 18.10
C ASP A 88 6.61 16.23 18.90
N PRO A 89 7.08 17.47 18.97
CA PRO A 89 8.18 17.86 19.87
C PRO A 89 8.00 17.34 21.32
N GLU A 90 6.76 17.29 21.82
CA GLU A 90 6.43 16.92 23.21
C GLU A 90 6.27 15.38 23.41
N ASP A 91 5.95 14.62 22.36
CA ASP A 91 5.78 13.13 22.41
C ASP A 91 6.43 12.40 21.21
N CYS A 92 7.57 12.91 20.72
CA CYS A 92 8.28 12.29 19.59
C CYS A 92 8.80 10.89 19.96
N GLN A 93 9.17 10.71 21.23
CA GLN A 93 9.84 9.50 21.69
C GLN A 93 8.85 8.36 21.96
N GLY A 94 7.64 8.66 22.45
CA GLY A 94 6.62 7.66 22.77
C GLY A 94 6.14 6.92 21.51
N LYS A 95 5.68 7.67 20.49
CA LYS A 95 5.23 7.10 19.21
C LYS A 95 6.34 6.33 18.48
N LYS A 96 7.56 6.88 18.48
CA LYS A 96 8.73 6.19 17.89
C LYS A 96 9.02 4.87 18.61
N ARG A 97 9.05 4.87 19.95
CA ARG A 97 9.24 3.65 20.75
C ARG A 97 8.14 2.63 20.51
N GLN A 98 6.88 3.06 20.46
CA GLN A 98 5.74 2.20 20.16
C GLN A 98 5.89 1.50 18.80
N ALA A 99 6.22 2.26 17.75
CA ALA A 99 6.45 1.69 16.42
C ALA A 99 7.63 0.69 16.44
N VAL A 100 8.79 1.06 17.00
CA VAL A 100 9.95 0.17 17.10
C VAL A 100 9.63 -1.11 17.89
N CYS A 101 8.88 -1.00 18.99
CA CYS A 101 8.45 -2.16 19.77
C CYS A 101 7.49 -3.06 18.98
N ALA A 102 6.56 -2.48 18.22
CA ALA A 102 5.64 -3.24 17.39
C ALA A 102 6.36 -4.04 16.30
N TRP A 103 7.45 -3.51 15.73
CA TRP A 103 8.33 -4.22 14.80
C TRP A 103 9.00 -5.47 15.39
N LYS A 104 9.10 -5.59 16.72
CA LYS A 104 9.59 -6.83 17.36
C LYS A 104 8.60 -7.98 17.24
N SER A 105 7.34 -7.70 16.92
CA SER A 105 6.26 -8.69 16.84
C SER A 105 5.53 -8.59 15.50
N ILE A 106 6.20 -9.02 14.43
CA ILE A 106 5.64 -9.06 13.08
C ILE A 106 4.71 -10.25 12.85
N ARG A 107 3.62 -10.03 12.11
CA ARG A 107 2.76 -11.06 11.56
C ARG A 107 3.03 -11.21 10.06
N LYS A 108 3.15 -12.46 9.63
CA LYS A 108 3.47 -12.82 8.25
C LYS A 108 2.38 -13.69 7.66
N ILE A 109 2.10 -13.49 6.38
CA ILE A 109 1.40 -14.47 5.56
C ILE A 109 2.46 -15.51 5.18
N LYS A 110 2.30 -16.73 5.68
CA LYS A 110 3.14 -17.86 5.26
C LYS A 110 2.85 -18.16 3.79
N ASP A 111 3.91 -18.44 3.05
CA ASP A 111 3.80 -18.91 1.68
C ASP A 111 2.90 -20.16 1.65
N LYS A 112 1.81 -20.09 0.90
CA LYS A 112 0.90 -21.22 0.65
C LYS A 112 0.95 -21.64 -0.83
N GLY A 113 1.93 -21.16 -1.59
CA GLY A 113 2.04 -21.32 -3.03
C GLY A 113 1.49 -20.13 -3.81
N HIS A 114 1.77 -20.15 -5.11
CA HIS A 114 1.31 -19.16 -6.06
C HIS A 114 -0.22 -19.20 -6.18
N TYR A 115 -0.85 -18.06 -5.95
CA TYR A 115 -2.27 -17.90 -6.27
C TYR A 115 -2.43 -16.65 -7.12
N GLU A 116 -2.51 -16.84 -8.43
CA GLU A 116 -2.85 -15.74 -9.32
C GLU A 116 -4.31 -15.30 -9.13
N GLY A 117 -4.54 -14.01 -9.43
CA GLY A 117 -5.87 -13.42 -9.45
C GLY A 117 -6.33 -12.85 -8.11
N VAL A 118 -7.65 -12.72 -7.99
CA VAL A 118 -8.33 -12.07 -6.88
C VAL A 118 -9.45 -12.99 -6.38
N ILE A 119 -9.92 -12.80 -5.14
CA ILE A 119 -11.14 -13.49 -4.67
C ILE A 119 -12.39 -12.92 -5.35
N SER A 120 -13.46 -13.71 -5.40
CA SER A 120 -14.76 -13.23 -5.85
C SER A 120 -15.17 -11.98 -5.08
N GLY A 121 -15.68 -10.97 -5.78
CA GLY A 121 -16.11 -9.69 -5.21
C GLY A 121 -15.01 -8.65 -4.98
N TYR A 122 -13.71 -9.00 -5.12
CA TYR A 122 -12.63 -8.02 -4.94
C TYR A 122 -12.72 -6.86 -5.94
N GLU A 123 -13.00 -7.14 -7.22
CA GLU A 123 -13.07 -6.10 -8.24
C GLU A 123 -14.24 -5.14 -8.01
N ALA A 124 -15.39 -5.68 -7.58
CA ALA A 124 -16.56 -4.89 -7.19
C ALA A 124 -16.24 -4.01 -5.96
N TRP A 125 -15.59 -4.58 -4.94
CA TRP A 125 -15.10 -3.85 -3.78
C TRP A 125 -14.12 -2.73 -4.16
N GLN A 126 -13.16 -3.02 -5.05
CA GLN A 126 -12.17 -2.05 -5.52
C GLN A 126 -12.83 -0.91 -6.29
N ALA A 127 -13.80 -1.20 -7.16
CA ALA A 127 -14.55 -0.21 -7.91
C ALA A 127 -15.38 0.70 -6.98
N ASN A 128 -15.99 0.14 -5.93
CA ASN A 128 -16.71 0.93 -4.92
C ASN A 128 -15.76 1.84 -4.14
N ARG A 129 -14.64 1.30 -3.65
CA ARG A 129 -13.63 2.08 -2.89
C ARG A 129 -13.04 3.25 -3.68
N ARG A 130 -12.82 3.09 -4.99
CA ARG A 130 -12.31 4.19 -5.85
C ARG A 130 -13.21 5.42 -5.84
N LYS A 131 -14.52 5.24 -5.74
CA LYS A 131 -15.48 6.34 -5.69
C LYS A 131 -15.31 7.20 -4.43
N ASN A 132 -15.00 6.56 -3.30
CA ASN A 132 -14.80 7.24 -2.01
C ASN A 132 -13.46 7.98 -1.89
N ILE A 133 -12.47 7.70 -2.76
CA ILE A 133 -11.14 8.33 -2.72
C ILE A 133 -11.10 9.60 -3.60
N ILE A 134 -11.95 9.69 -4.61
CA ILE A 134 -11.95 10.81 -5.57
C ILE A 134 -12.65 12.07 -5.00
N ASP A 135 -13.36 11.97 -3.87
CA ASP A 135 -13.98 13.12 -3.18
C ASP A 135 -13.01 14.01 -2.39
N ILE A 136 -11.69 13.81 -2.49
CA ILE A 136 -10.68 14.63 -1.77
C ILE A 136 -10.26 15.88 -2.59
N SER A 137 -10.89 16.15 -3.74
CA SER A 137 -10.60 17.35 -4.55
C SER A 137 -11.81 18.24 -4.83
N GLN A 138 -12.62 18.50 -3.79
CA GLN A 138 -13.37 19.76 -3.68
C GLN A 138 -13.19 20.31 -2.26
N GLY A 139 -12.14 21.11 -2.03
CA GLY A 139 -11.98 21.82 -0.77
C GLY A 139 -10.55 22.03 -0.31
N ARG A 140 -9.81 22.91 -0.99
CA ARG A 140 -9.09 24.06 -0.44
C ARG A 140 -8.30 24.77 -1.53
#